data_AF-A0A8T6V8X7-F1
#
_entry.id   AF-A0A8T6V8X7-F1
#
_cell.length_a   1.000
_cell.length_b   1.000
_cell.length_c   1.000
_cell.angle_alpha   90.00
_cell.angle_beta   90.00
_cell.angle_gamma   90.00
#
_symmetry.space_group_name_H-M   'P 1'
#
loop_
_entity.id
_entity.type
_entity.pdbx_description
1 polymer ?
#
loop_
_entity_poly.entity_id
_entity_poly.type
_entity_poly.pdbx_seq_one_letter_code
_entity_poly.pdbx_strand_id
1 'polypeptide(L)' 'MDNLDVPSGEDVQFYINGELLLRVQINKGKAKLDLRSESGDSIPVVSAYDVACIRYSDNVLVKGIFYTD' A
#
# COMPACT_ATOMS: atom_id res chain seq x y z
N MET A 1 16.29 -6.30 10.22
CA MET A 1 15.30 -5.58 9.41
C MET A 1 15.83 -4.17 9.35
N ASP A 2 16.30 -3.75 8.19
CA ASP A 2 16.98 -2.46 8.04
C ASP A 2 15.93 -1.36 8.00
N ASN A 3 16.19 -0.26 8.69
CA ASN A 3 15.34 0.92 8.62
C ASN A 3 15.62 1.62 7.29
N LEU A 4 14.57 1.81 6.49
CA LEU A 4 14.63 2.65 5.30
C LEU A 4 14.06 4.02 5.65
N ASP A 5 14.89 5.06 5.54
CA ASP A 5 14.43 6.44 5.68
C ASP A 5 13.64 6.84 4.42
N VAL A 6 12.34 7.08 4.60
CA VAL A 6 11.47 7.60 3.54
C VAL A 6 11.08 9.05 3.87
N PRO A 7 11.61 10.05 3.14
CA PRO A 7 11.36 11.46 3.40
C PRO A 7 9.87 11.85 3.34
N SER A 8 9.50 12.93 4.04
CA SER A 8 8.18 13.55 3.82
C SER A 8 8.12 14.19 2.43
N GLY A 9 6.96 14.13 1.78
CA GLY A 9 6.76 14.60 0.42
C GLY A 9 6.91 13.49 -0.64
N GLU A 10 7.50 12.36 -0.27
CA GLU A 10 7.63 11.18 -1.13
C GLU A 10 6.35 10.33 -1.15
N ASP A 11 6.14 9.60 -2.25
CA ASP A 11 5.01 8.70 -2.42
C ASP A 11 5.39 7.25 -2.08
N VAL A 12 4.59 6.60 -1.26
CA VAL A 12 4.56 5.14 -1.14
C VAL A 12 3.46 4.57 -2.02
N GLN A 13 3.69 3.36 -2.52
CA GLN A 13 2.84 2.70 -3.49
C GLN A 13 2.24 1.46 -2.87
N PHE A 14 0.93 1.29 -2.98
CA PHE A 14 0.23 0.10 -2.51
C PHE A 14 -0.14 -0.80 -3.68
N TYR A 15 0.20 -2.07 -3.57
CA TYR A 15 -0.01 -3.08 -4.59
C TYR A 15 -0.80 -4.27 -4.08
N ILE A 16 -1.62 -4.84 -4.94
CA ILE A 16 -2.28 -6.13 -4.73
C ILE A 16 -1.93 -7.04 -5.92
N ASN A 17 -1.41 -8.24 -5.65
CA ASN A 17 -0.96 -9.21 -6.67
C ASN A 17 -0.01 -8.63 -7.73
N GLY A 18 0.76 -7.59 -7.36
CA GLY A 18 1.70 -6.91 -8.25
C GLY A 18 1.10 -5.78 -9.09
N GLU A 19 -0.22 -5.57 -9.02
CA GLU A 19 -0.90 -4.44 -9.64
C GLU A 19 -0.86 -3.22 -8.71
N LEU A 20 -0.49 -2.06 -9.24
CA LEU A 20 -0.49 -0.81 -8.48
C LEU A 20 -1.92 -0.34 -8.27
N LEU A 21 -2.34 -0.28 -7.01
CA LEU A 21 -3.68 0.20 -6.66
C LEU A 21 -3.72 1.71 -6.50
N LEU A 22 -2.75 2.27 -5.78
CA LEU A 22 -2.75 3.69 -5.42
C LEU A 22 -1.38 4.14 -4.90
N ARG A 23 -1.23 5.46 -4.85
CA ARG A 23 -0.08 6.17 -4.28
C ARG A 23 -0.54 7.03 -3.12
N VAL A 24 0.23 7.05 -2.04
CA VAL A 24 -0.02 7.90 -0.87
C VAL A 24 1.24 8.67 -0.54
N GLN A 25 1.12 9.98 -0.43
CA GLN A 25 2.22 10.82 0.00
C GLN A 25 2.46 10.67 1.50
N ILE A 26 3.72 10.56 1.90
CA ILE A 26 4.13 10.62 3.30
C ILE A 26 4.11 12.08 3.76
N ASN A 27 3.39 12.33 4.84
CA ASN A 27 3.31 13.63 5.50
C ASN A 27 3.69 13.49 6.97
N LYS A 28 4.72 14.22 7.42
CA LYS A 28 5.25 14.19 8.80
C LYS A 28 5.59 12.76 9.25
N GLY A 29 6.22 11.99 8.36
CA GLY A 29 6.63 10.60 8.62
C GLY A 29 5.49 9.59 8.70
N LYS A 30 4.28 9.96 8.26
CA LYS A 30 3.11 9.06 8.24
C LYS A 30 2.44 9.10 6.88
N ALA A 31 1.98 7.94 6.44
CA ALA A 31 1.04 7.81 5.32
C ALA A 31 -0.22 7.13 5.85
N LYS A 32 -1.39 7.58 5.40
CA LYS A 32 -2.67 6.96 5.73
C LYS A 32 -3.34 6.52 4.44
N LEU A 33 -3.61 5.23 4.34
CA LEU A 33 -4.41 4.66 3.27
C LEU A 33 -5.82 4.37 3.80
N ASP A 34 -6.81 5.09 3.28
CA ASP A 34 -8.22 4.79 3.49
C ASP A 34 -8.82 4.24 2.19
N LEU A 35 -9.11 2.93 2.12
CA LEU A 35 -9.87 2.35 1.02
C LEU A 35 -11.37 2.56 1.29
N ARG A 36 -12.00 3.49 0.57
CA ARG A 36 -13.44 3.79 0.69
C ARG A 36 -14.12 3.73 -0.67
N SER A 37 -15.23 3.00 -0.77
CA SER A 37 -16.01 2.85 -2.00
C SER A 37 -16.88 4.06 -2.30
N GLU A 38 -17.03 4.98 -1.33
CA GLU A 38 -17.96 6.11 -1.41
C GLU A 38 -17.45 7.27 -2.28
N SER A 39 -16.19 7.23 -2.72
CA SER A 39 -15.54 8.35 -3.43
C SER A 39 -15.42 8.15 -4.94
N GLY A 40 -16.07 7.14 -5.52
CA GLY A 40 -15.94 6.81 -6.94
C GLY A 40 -14.68 6.04 -7.29
N ASP A 41 -13.81 5.80 -6.31
CA ASP A 41 -12.68 4.89 -6.43
C ASP A 41 -13.16 3.44 -6.32
N SER A 42 -12.72 2.60 -7.25
CA SER A 42 -13.01 1.16 -7.21
C SER A 42 -12.17 0.53 -6.11
N ILE A 43 -12.79 0.12 -4.99
CA ILE A 43 -12.12 -0.81 -4.08
C ILE A 43 -11.99 -2.14 -4.83
N PRO A 44 -10.76 -2.66 -5.01
CA PRO A 44 -10.55 -3.94 -5.66
C PRO A 44 -11.20 -5.05 -4.83
N VAL A 45 -11.84 -6.01 -5.50
CA VAL A 45 -12.22 -7.26 -4.85
C VAL A 45 -10.94 -8.02 -4.54
N VAL A 46 -10.75 -8.39 -3.27
CA VAL A 46 -9.63 -9.22 -2.82
C VAL A 46 -10.13 -10.61 -2.46
N SER A 47 -9.32 -11.62 -2.76
CA SER A 47 -9.55 -13.02 -2.44
C SER A 47 -8.61 -13.47 -1.32
N ALA A 48 -8.96 -14.58 -0.65
CA ALA A 48 -8.03 -15.22 0.26
C ALA A 48 -6.72 -15.55 -0.46
N TYR A 49 -5.61 -15.34 0.24
CA TYR A 49 -4.23 -15.50 -0.23
C TYR A 49 -3.73 -14.47 -1.24
N ASP A 50 -4.54 -13.46 -1.60
CA ASP A 50 -4.03 -12.32 -2.37
C ASP A 50 -2.90 -11.62 -1.61
N VAL A 51 -1.87 -11.23 -2.36
CA VAL A 51 -0.66 -10.63 -1.80
C VAL A 51 -0.78 -9.12 -1.83
N ALA A 52 -0.75 -8.50 -0.65
CA ALA A 52 -0.62 -7.05 -0.50
C ALA A 52 0.83 -6.66 -0.25
N CYS A 53 1.31 -5.60 -0.89
CA CYS A 53 2.60 -5.01 -0.54
C CYS A 53 2.63 -3.49 -0.66
N ILE A 54 3.36 -2.86 0.25
CA ILE A 54 3.71 -1.43 0.20
C ILE A 54 5.14 -1.33 -0.30
N ARG A 55 5.36 -0.51 -1.32
CA ARG A 55 6.68 -0.26 -1.90
C ARG A 55 7.05 1.20 -1.83
N TYR A 56 8.35 1.45 -1.78
CA TYR A 56 8.96 2.76 -2.03
C TYR A 56 10.11 2.56 -3.03
N SER A 57 10.01 3.19 -4.19
CA SER A 57 10.86 2.88 -5.35
C SER A 57 10.87 1.35 -5.62
N ASP A 58 12.04 0.73 -5.69
CA ASP A 58 12.18 -0.72 -5.92
C ASP A 58 12.16 -1.56 -4.62
N ASN A 59 11.99 -0.92 -3.45
CA ASN A 59 12.03 -1.60 -2.15
C ASN A 59 10.64 -1.99 -1.67
N VAL A 60 10.50 -3.22 -1.17
CA VAL A 60 9.30 -3.68 -0.46
C VAL A 60 9.44 -3.31 1.02
N LEU A 61 8.58 -2.41 1.49
CA LEU A 61 8.57 -1.98 2.89
C LEU A 61 7.78 -2.94 3.77
N VAL A 62 6.61 -3.34 3.29
CA VAL A 62 5.69 -4.23 3.99
C VAL A 62 5.09 -5.19 2.98
N LYS A 63 4.96 -6.46 3.36
CA LYS A 63 4.27 -7.49 2.57
C LYS A 63 3.39 -8.32 3.51
N GLY A 64 2.17 -8.57 3.07
CA GLY A 64 1.21 -9.42 3.77
C GLY A 64 0.33 -10.16 2.77
N ILE A 65 -0.51 -11.03 3.29
CA ILE A 65 -1.54 -11.70 2.48
C ILE A 65 -2.90 -11.55 3.15
N PHE A 66 -3.95 -11.46 2.34
CA PHE A 66 -5.32 -11.48 2.84
C PHE A 66 -5.68 -12.90 3.28
N TYR A 67 -6.38 -13.03 4.40
CA TYR A 67 -6.91 -14.30 4.88
C TYR A 67 -8.42 -14.15 5.11
N THR A 68 -9.13 -15.27 4.99
CA THR A 68 -10.49 -15.41 5.49
C THR A 68 -10.40 -15.90 6.94
N ASP A 69 -11.07 -15.23 7.86
CA ASP A 69 -11.32 -15.77 9.20
C ASP A 69 -12.27 -16.98 9.14
#